data_AF-A0A7Y4R6J8-F1
#
_entry.id   AF-A0A7Y4R6J8-F1
#
_cell.length_a   1.000
_cell.length_b   1.000
_cell.length_c   1.000
_cell.angle_alpha   90.00
_cell.angle_beta   90.00
_cell.angle_gamma   90.00
#
_symmetry.space_group_name_H-M   'P 1'
#
loop_
_entity.id
_entity.type
_entity.pdbx_description
1 polymer ?
#
loop_
_entity_poly.entity_id
_entity_poly.type
_entity_poly.pdbx_seq_one_letter_code
_entity_poly.pdbx_strand_id
1 'polypeptide(L)'
;MLHFETGMPLSRTPTSGCRNRFAVRRLAPLAIGFGLIATAGAQQFSISRYTIDGGGTTSANAGGTIELSGTIGQPDAMAAVMTGGRFEMTGGFWFPIVAGDCDEDGGVSKFDFANFADCATGPDGGPLSLECLCVDFDGDDDVDVVDFGDMQQVIQGP
;
A
#
# COMPACT_ATOMS: atom_id res chain seq x y z
N MET A 1 -20.49 -4.13 -32.36
CA MET A 1 -19.73 -4.75 -33.47
C MET A 1 -18.38 -4.07 -33.57
N LEU A 2 -17.37 -4.62 -32.88
CA LEU A 2 -16.00 -4.73 -33.36
C LEU A 2 -15.48 -6.03 -32.74
N HIS A 3 -15.44 -7.06 -33.59
CA HIS A 3 -14.88 -8.37 -33.32
C HIS A 3 -13.36 -8.23 -33.46
N PHE A 4 -12.59 -8.70 -32.48
CA PHE A 4 -11.16 -8.89 -32.65
C PHE A 4 -10.84 -10.35 -32.36
N GLU A 5 -11.02 -11.18 -33.38
CA GLU A 5 -10.29 -12.44 -33.49
C GLU A 5 -8.99 -12.16 -34.22
N THR A 6 -7.86 -12.52 -33.60
CA THR A 6 -6.63 -12.84 -34.32
C THR A 6 -6.12 -14.18 -33.80
N GLY A 7 -6.34 -15.23 -34.59
CA GLY A 7 -5.61 -16.47 -34.45
C GLY A 7 -4.16 -16.29 -34.91
N MET A 8 -3.22 -16.92 -34.21
CA MET A 8 -2.64 -18.20 -34.66
C MET A 8 -1.51 -18.67 -33.72
N PRO A 9 -1.24 -19.99 -33.70
CA PRO A 9 -0.35 -20.65 -32.74
C PRO A 9 1.09 -20.75 -33.25
N LEU A 10 2.07 -20.77 -32.34
CA LEU A 10 3.45 -21.21 -32.60
C LEU A 10 3.80 -22.28 -31.56
N SER A 11 3.87 -23.59 -31.86
CA SER A 11 4.75 -24.36 -32.76
C SER A 11 5.96 -24.98 -32.03
N ARG A 12 5.74 -26.24 -31.61
CA ARG A 12 6.58 -27.47 -31.62
C ARG A 12 7.97 -27.53 -30.91
N THR A 13 8.02 -28.39 -29.87
CA THR A 13 8.93 -29.54 -29.51
C THR A 13 10.20 -29.81 -30.35
N PRO A 14 11.33 -30.37 -29.82
CA PRO A 14 11.40 -31.61 -29.00
C PRO A 14 12.56 -31.66 -27.93
N THR A 15 12.59 -32.55 -26.94
CA THR A 15 13.11 -33.92 -27.05
C THR A 15 12.95 -34.63 -25.71
N SER A 16 12.29 -35.79 -25.71
CA SER A 16 12.44 -36.77 -24.63
C SER A 16 12.57 -38.15 -25.25
N GLY A 17 13.74 -38.42 -25.83
CA GLY A 17 14.39 -39.72 -25.63
C GLY A 17 14.86 -39.75 -24.17
N CYS A 18 14.77 -40.84 -23.41
CA CYS A 18 14.98 -42.22 -23.77
C CYS A 18 13.97 -43.08 -22.99
N ARG A 19 13.11 -43.84 -23.68
CA ARG A 19 12.28 -44.87 -23.05
C ARG A 19 13.18 -46.03 -22.65
N ASN A 20 13.75 -45.94 -21.45
CA ASN A 20 14.53 -47.00 -20.84
C ASN A 20 13.59 -48.16 -20.48
N ARG A 21 13.60 -49.21 -21.30
CA ARG A 21 12.98 -50.50 -21.00
C ARG A 21 13.88 -51.23 -19.98
N PHE A 22 13.73 -50.93 -18.69
CA PHE A 22 14.34 -51.77 -17.67
C PHE A 22 13.31 -52.77 -17.15
N ALA A 23 13.55 -54.02 -17.55
CA ALA A 23 12.83 -55.20 -17.13
C ALA A 23 12.73 -55.29 -15.61
N VAL A 24 11.53 -55.57 -15.13
CA VAL A 24 11.26 -55.93 -13.75
C VAL A 24 12.01 -57.23 -13.43
N ARG A 25 13.04 -57.16 -12.58
CA ARG A 25 13.61 -58.35 -11.95
C ARG A 25 13.59 -58.16 -10.45
N ARG A 26 12.64 -58.86 -9.83
CA ARG A 26 12.48 -59.00 -8.37
C ARG A 26 13.76 -59.62 -7.79
N LEU A 27 14.44 -58.92 -6.88
CA LEU A 27 15.36 -59.53 -5.90
C LEU A 27 15.38 -58.68 -4.62
N ALA A 28 15.02 -59.37 -3.53
CA ALA A 28 15.07 -59.15 -2.06
C ALA A 28 15.57 -57.82 -1.44
N PRO A 29 14.98 -57.39 -0.29
CA PRO A 29 15.29 -56.14 0.38
C PRO A 29 16.50 -56.27 1.31
N LEU A 30 17.56 -55.51 1.07
CA LEU A 30 18.63 -55.26 2.04
C LEU A 30 19.18 -53.84 1.84
N ALA A 31 18.41 -52.85 2.29
CA ALA A 31 18.86 -51.46 2.40
C ALA A 31 17.94 -50.68 3.36
N ILE A 32 17.86 -51.11 4.62
CA ILE A 32 17.32 -50.26 5.69
C ILE A 32 18.46 -49.32 6.08
N GLY A 33 18.50 -48.11 5.53
CA GLY A 33 19.51 -47.13 5.95
C GLY A 33 19.81 -45.94 5.04
N PHE A 34 19.04 -45.70 3.98
CA PHE A 34 19.24 -44.51 3.14
C PHE A 34 17.92 -44.03 2.54
N GLY A 35 17.16 -43.23 3.28
CA GLY A 35 15.86 -42.80 2.74
C GLY A 35 14.99 -41.95 3.62
N LEU A 36 15.55 -41.00 4.36
CA LEU A 36 14.77 -39.89 4.92
C LEU A 36 15.52 -38.57 4.68
N ILE A 37 15.84 -38.29 3.41
CA ILE A 37 16.05 -36.91 2.99
C ILE A 37 14.64 -36.33 2.88
N ALA A 38 14.16 -35.69 3.95
CA ALA A 38 12.97 -34.87 3.86
C ALA A 38 13.24 -33.80 2.80
N THR A 39 12.56 -33.88 1.66
CA THR A 39 12.56 -32.80 0.68
C THR A 39 11.95 -31.59 1.36
N ALA A 40 12.78 -30.63 1.78
CA ALA A 40 12.30 -29.32 2.18
C ALA A 40 11.58 -28.72 0.97
N GLY A 41 10.26 -28.77 0.97
CA GLY A 41 9.44 -28.13 -0.04
C GLY A 41 9.66 -26.63 0.07
N ALA A 42 10.24 -26.01 -0.95
CA ALA A 42 10.22 -24.56 -1.07
C ALA A 42 8.76 -24.11 -1.11
N GLN A 43 8.39 -23.21 -0.20
CA GLN A 43 7.07 -22.59 -0.21
C GLN A 43 6.96 -21.82 -1.53
N GLN A 44 5.96 -22.14 -2.36
CA GLN A 44 5.75 -21.41 -3.60
C GLN A 44 4.93 -20.15 -3.26
N PHE A 45 5.61 -19.04 -2.99
CA PHE A 45 4.94 -17.76 -2.83
C PHE A 45 4.52 -17.25 -4.21
N SER A 46 3.22 -17.02 -4.40
CA SER A 46 2.69 -16.37 -5.61
C SER A 46 2.02 -15.06 -5.22
N ILE A 47 2.47 -13.95 -5.82
CA ILE A 47 1.75 -12.68 -5.74
C ILE A 47 0.65 -12.73 -6.80
N SER A 48 -0.60 -12.95 -6.38
CA SER A 48 -1.74 -13.12 -7.29
C SER A 48 -2.36 -11.80 -7.76
N ARG A 49 -2.06 -10.68 -7.08
CA ARG A 49 -2.48 -9.33 -7.45
C ARG A 49 -1.50 -8.31 -6.86
N TYR A 50 -1.24 -7.27 -7.63
CA TYR A 50 -0.49 -6.09 -7.19
C TYR A 50 -1.07 -4.86 -7.88
N THR A 51 -0.94 -3.71 -7.21
CA THR A 51 -1.15 -2.37 -7.79
C THR A 51 0.21 -1.68 -7.79
N ILE A 52 0.47 -0.85 -8.82
CA ILE A 52 1.69 -0.03 -8.89
C ILE A 52 1.21 1.42 -8.96
N ASP A 53 1.37 2.14 -7.86
CA ASP A 53 0.91 3.51 -7.75
C ASP A 53 2.08 4.48 -8.00
N GLY A 54 1.77 5.58 -8.63
CA GLY A 54 2.70 6.66 -8.93
C GLY A 54 1.94 7.96 -9.13
N GLY A 55 2.54 9.06 -8.70
CA GLY A 55 2.01 10.39 -8.95
C GLY A 55 3.11 11.34 -9.40
N GLY A 56 2.72 12.48 -9.94
CA GLY A 56 3.67 13.46 -10.45
C GLY A 56 3.06 14.85 -10.60
N THR A 57 3.96 15.83 -10.71
CA THR A 57 3.66 17.24 -10.91
C THR A 57 4.43 17.73 -12.13
N THR A 58 3.80 18.64 -12.87
CA THR A 58 4.44 19.39 -13.95
C THR A 58 4.53 20.85 -13.54
N SER A 59 5.74 21.39 -13.43
CA SER A 59 5.95 22.82 -13.18
C SER A 59 6.52 23.50 -14.43
N ALA A 60 6.10 24.73 -14.69
CA ALA A 60 6.66 25.55 -15.75
C ALA A 60 7.58 26.59 -15.12
N ASN A 61 8.88 26.55 -15.45
CA ASN A 61 9.80 27.60 -15.06
C ASN A 61 9.52 28.88 -15.87
N ALA A 62 9.84 30.06 -15.32
CA ALA A 62 9.56 31.37 -15.94
C ALA A 62 10.21 31.58 -17.34
N GLY A 63 11.08 30.66 -17.77
CA GLY A 63 11.66 30.58 -19.11
C GLY A 63 10.94 29.64 -20.10
N GLY A 64 9.78 29.07 -19.75
CA GLY A 64 8.98 28.20 -20.62
C GLY A 64 9.43 26.75 -20.68
N THR A 65 10.39 26.33 -19.86
CA THR A 65 10.78 24.92 -19.70
C THR A 65 9.80 24.23 -18.76
N ILE A 66 9.26 23.08 -19.20
CA ILE A 66 8.41 22.21 -18.38
C ILE A 66 9.31 21.22 -17.64
N GLU A 67 9.24 21.23 -16.32
CA GLU A 67 9.89 20.29 -15.44
C GLU A 67 8.86 19.26 -14.96
N LEU A 68 9.20 17.98 -15.06
CA LEU A 68 8.37 16.89 -14.57
C LEU A 68 9.05 16.26 -13.36
N SER A 69 8.30 16.11 -12.28
CA SER A 69 8.71 15.38 -11.09
C SER A 69 7.64 14.36 -10.71
N GLY A 70 8.02 13.23 -10.14
CA GLY A 70 7.06 12.20 -9.72
C GLY A 70 7.70 10.98 -9.11
N THR A 71 6.86 10.09 -8.57
CA THR A 71 7.22 8.83 -7.94
C THR A 71 6.84 7.64 -8.83
N ILE A 72 7.67 6.59 -8.86
CA ILE A 72 7.41 5.37 -9.64
C ILE A 72 7.33 4.18 -8.67
N GLY A 73 6.16 3.56 -8.58
CA GLY A 73 5.97 2.28 -7.91
C GLY A 73 6.01 2.34 -6.38
N GLN A 74 5.29 3.31 -5.81
CA GLN A 74 5.01 3.27 -4.38
C GLN A 74 4.03 2.13 -4.09
N PRO A 75 4.23 1.35 -3.00
CA PRO A 75 3.23 0.41 -2.54
C PRO A 75 1.92 1.16 -2.20
N ASP A 76 0.79 0.54 -2.55
CA ASP A 76 -0.56 1.05 -2.30
C ASP A 76 -0.73 1.52 -0.84
N ALA A 77 -1.50 2.58 -0.68
CA ALA A 77 -1.68 3.33 0.56
C ALA A 77 -1.89 2.42 1.76
N MET A 78 -1.06 2.59 2.79
CA MET A 78 -1.36 2.02 4.10
C MET A 78 -0.91 2.98 5.19
N ALA A 79 -1.87 3.43 6.00
CA ALA A 79 -1.59 4.11 7.26
C ALA A 79 -0.78 3.22 8.22
N ALA A 80 -0.84 1.89 8.04
CA ALA A 80 -0.10 0.92 8.83
C ALA A 80 1.37 0.83 8.38
N VAL A 81 2.28 1.08 9.32
CA VAL A 81 3.73 0.88 9.13
C VAL A 81 4.02 -0.60 8.84
N MET A 82 4.66 -0.89 7.70
CA MET A 82 5.17 -2.24 7.43
C MET A 82 6.46 -2.46 8.21
N THR A 83 6.47 -3.43 9.12
CA THR A 83 7.66 -3.79 9.91
C THR A 83 8.29 -5.08 9.40
N GLY A 84 9.62 -5.11 9.26
CA GLY A 84 10.40 -6.28 8.85
C GLY A 84 11.77 -6.32 9.52
N GLY A 85 11.87 -7.00 10.66
CA GLY A 85 13.11 -7.09 11.43
C GLY A 85 13.47 -5.75 12.09
N ARG A 86 14.53 -5.09 11.63
CA ARG A 86 14.96 -3.75 12.08
C ARG A 86 14.54 -2.63 11.12
N PHE A 87 13.75 -2.96 10.11
CA PHE A 87 13.33 -2.01 9.09
C PHE A 87 11.84 -1.74 9.24
N GLU A 88 11.49 -0.48 9.12
CA GLU A 88 10.12 0.02 9.10
C GLU A 88 9.94 0.82 7.81
N MET A 89 8.80 0.63 7.15
CA MET A 89 8.47 1.32 5.91
C MET A 89 6.98 1.63 5.90
N THR A 90 6.64 2.91 5.94
CA THR A 90 5.28 3.38 5.68
C THR A 90 5.12 3.53 4.17
N GLY A 91 4.17 2.81 3.58
CA GLY A 91 3.80 2.96 2.17
C GLY A 91 2.74 4.04 2.02
N GLY A 92 2.78 4.83 0.96
CA GLY A 92 1.75 5.85 0.77
C GLY A 92 2.10 6.86 -0.32
N PHE A 93 1.44 6.73 -1.46
CA PHE A 93 1.14 7.90 -2.30
C PHE A 93 0.11 8.82 -1.62
N TRP A 94 -0.74 8.24 -0.75
CA TRP A 94 -1.67 8.93 0.14
C TRP A 94 -1.04 8.92 1.55
N PHE A 95 -0.81 10.09 2.11
CA PHE A 95 -0.28 10.30 3.47
C PHE A 95 -1.24 9.70 4.51
N PRO A 96 -0.72 9.29 5.69
CA PRO A 96 -1.59 8.92 6.79
C PRO A 96 -2.47 10.12 7.13
N ILE A 97 -3.78 9.98 6.96
CA ILE A 97 -4.73 10.98 7.49
C ILE A 97 -4.66 10.85 9.01
N VAL A 98 -3.94 11.79 9.63
CA VAL A 98 -3.89 11.92 11.08
C VAL A 98 -5.10 12.74 11.50
N ALA A 99 -5.79 12.35 12.58
CA ALA A 99 -6.83 13.21 13.15
C ALA A 99 -6.21 14.56 13.52
N GLY A 100 -6.76 15.65 12.98
CA GLY A 100 -6.20 17.00 13.10
C GLY A 100 -5.27 17.45 11.98
N ASP A 101 -4.86 16.58 11.05
CA ASP A 101 -4.04 16.93 9.87
C ASP A 101 -4.99 17.24 8.71
N CYS A 102 -5.35 18.51 8.61
CA CYS A 102 -6.37 19.00 7.70
C CYS A 102 -5.79 19.55 6.40
N ASP A 103 -4.49 19.89 6.38
CA ASP A 103 -3.77 20.23 5.15
C ASP A 103 -3.00 19.05 4.53
N GLU A 104 -3.15 17.86 5.14
CA GLU A 104 -2.73 16.57 4.60
C GLU A 104 -1.19 16.49 4.42
N ASP A 105 -0.44 17.15 5.29
CA ASP A 105 1.02 17.27 5.21
C ASP A 105 1.78 16.19 6.01
N GLY A 106 1.05 15.36 6.77
CA GLY A 106 1.57 14.26 7.56
C GLY A 106 1.79 14.59 9.03
N GLY A 107 1.27 15.70 9.54
CA GLY A 107 1.33 16.07 10.95
C GLY A 107 0.20 16.99 11.40
N VAL A 108 -0.02 17.05 12.72
CA VAL A 108 -0.90 18.07 13.31
C VAL A 108 -0.04 19.21 13.81
N SER A 109 -0.22 20.40 13.25
CA SER A 109 0.63 21.55 13.45
C SER A 109 -0.17 22.83 13.69
N LYS A 110 0.54 23.96 13.73
CA LYS A 110 -0.11 25.28 13.80
C LYS A 110 -0.79 25.67 12.49
N PHE A 111 -0.44 25.03 11.37
CA PHE A 111 -1.06 25.29 10.09
C PHE A 111 -2.50 24.73 10.06
N ASP A 112 -2.73 23.60 10.74
CA ASP A 112 -4.06 23.00 10.92
C ASP A 112 -5.00 23.80 11.82
N PHE A 113 -4.46 24.62 12.73
CA PHE A 113 -5.26 25.47 13.62
C PHE A 113 -6.17 26.44 12.85
N ALA A 114 -5.81 26.84 11.62
CA ALA A 114 -6.68 27.68 10.80
C ALA A 114 -8.01 26.97 10.50
N ASN A 115 -7.96 25.67 10.20
CA ASN A 115 -9.13 24.86 9.89
C ASN A 115 -10.02 24.66 11.12
N PHE A 116 -9.41 24.56 12.31
CA PHE A 116 -10.14 24.52 13.58
C PHE A 116 -11.04 25.75 13.76
N ALA A 117 -10.47 26.95 13.56
CA ALA A 117 -11.21 28.20 13.74
C ALA A 117 -12.34 28.37 12.70
N ASP A 118 -12.13 27.92 11.47
CA ASP A 118 -13.12 27.98 10.40
C ASP A 118 -14.27 26.99 10.61
N CYS A 119 -13.99 25.87 11.27
CA CYS A 119 -14.95 24.79 11.53
C CYS A 119 -15.62 24.84 12.90
N ALA A 120 -15.19 25.72 13.81
CA ALA A 120 -15.77 25.85 15.15
C ALA A 120 -17.28 26.13 15.10
N THR A 121 -18.08 25.16 15.50
CA THR A 121 -19.55 25.24 15.56
C THR A 121 -20.06 25.45 16.99
N GLY A 122 -19.26 25.08 18.00
CA GLY A 122 -19.66 25.06 19.41
C GLY A 122 -20.47 23.82 19.77
N PRO A 123 -20.79 23.62 21.07
CA PRO A 123 -21.45 22.41 21.54
C PRO A 123 -22.86 22.29 20.92
N ASP A 124 -23.19 21.10 20.42
CA ASP A 124 -24.39 20.75 19.64
C ASP A 124 -24.44 21.39 18.24
N GLY A 125 -23.29 21.71 17.65
CA GLY A 125 -23.16 22.46 16.40
C GLY A 125 -23.43 21.67 15.10
N GLY A 126 -23.68 20.37 15.20
CA GLY A 126 -23.78 19.46 14.05
C GLY A 126 -25.00 19.60 13.13
N PRO A 127 -24.99 18.92 11.96
CA PRO A 127 -23.91 18.03 11.47
C PRO A 127 -22.79 18.80 10.74
N LEU A 128 -21.54 18.39 10.96
CA LEU A 128 -20.38 18.94 10.28
C LEU A 128 -20.34 18.61 8.78
N SER A 129 -19.67 19.49 8.04
CA SER A 129 -19.30 19.20 6.65
C SER A 129 -18.10 18.26 6.60
N LEU A 130 -17.93 17.52 5.50
CA LEU A 130 -16.82 16.58 5.34
C LEU A 130 -15.43 17.23 5.50
N GLU A 131 -15.29 18.53 5.22
CA GLU A 131 -14.03 19.25 5.35
C GLU A 131 -13.71 19.64 6.80
N CYS A 132 -14.70 19.61 7.69
CA CYS A 132 -14.51 19.88 9.12
C CYS A 132 -14.34 18.62 9.97
N LEU A 133 -14.56 17.43 9.39
CA LEU A 133 -14.38 16.16 10.10
C LEU A 133 -12.93 15.94 10.56
N CYS A 134 -11.96 16.61 9.93
CA CYS A 134 -10.56 16.47 10.31
C CYS A 134 -10.23 17.14 11.66
N VAL A 135 -11.03 18.12 12.12
CA VAL A 135 -10.83 18.81 13.40
C VAL A 135 -11.85 18.40 14.48
N ASP A 136 -12.74 17.46 14.18
CA ASP A 136 -13.61 16.76 15.14
C ASP A 136 -12.82 15.59 15.73
N PHE A 137 -12.25 15.81 16.91
CA PHE A 137 -11.32 14.88 17.56
C PHE A 137 -12.03 13.79 18.37
N ASP A 138 -13.20 14.10 18.94
CA ASP A 138 -13.94 13.15 19.77
C ASP A 138 -15.09 12.44 19.01
N GLY A 139 -15.37 12.87 17.77
CA GLY A 139 -16.24 12.23 16.80
C GLY A 139 -17.72 12.45 17.08
N ASP A 140 -18.08 13.56 17.70
CA ASP A 140 -19.45 13.88 18.10
C ASP A 140 -20.23 14.76 17.08
N ASP A 141 -19.65 14.96 15.89
CA ASP A 141 -20.19 15.75 14.78
C ASP A 141 -20.35 17.25 15.12
N ASP A 142 -19.55 17.79 16.05
CA ASP A 142 -19.33 19.23 16.22
C ASP A 142 -17.84 19.60 16.45
N VAL A 143 -17.53 20.89 16.48
CA VAL A 143 -16.16 21.39 16.72
C VAL A 143 -16.24 22.43 17.82
N ASP A 144 -15.77 22.06 19.00
CA ASP A 144 -15.94 22.87 20.20
C ASP A 144 -14.71 22.89 21.13
N VAL A 145 -14.92 23.22 22.40
CA VAL A 145 -13.85 23.36 23.39
C VAL A 145 -13.21 22.01 23.78
N VAL A 146 -13.92 20.90 23.58
CA VAL A 146 -13.40 19.54 23.77
C VAL A 146 -12.37 19.24 22.69
N ASP A 147 -12.72 19.46 21.42
CA ASP A 147 -11.80 19.32 20.30
C ASP A 147 -10.58 20.22 20.42
N PHE A 148 -10.78 21.46 20.89
CA PHE A 148 -9.65 22.37 21.12
C PHE A 148 -8.68 21.81 22.17
N GLY A 149 -9.22 21.18 23.22
CA GLY A 149 -8.42 20.53 24.25
C GLY A 149 -7.64 19.34 23.74
N ASP A 150 -8.20 18.57 22.80
CA ASP A 150 -7.54 17.43 22.19
C ASP A 150 -6.53 17.84 21.13
N MET A 151 -6.84 18.84 20.31
CA MET A 151 -5.91 19.42 19.34
C MET A 151 -4.64 19.97 20.02
N GLN A 152 -4.78 20.61 21.19
CA GLN A 152 -3.63 21.08 21.97
C GLN A 152 -2.70 19.95 22.45
N GLN A 153 -3.22 18.73 22.61
CA GLN A 153 -2.42 17.58 23.03
C GLN A 153 -1.62 16.98 21.88
N VAL A 154 -2.13 17.11 20.65
CA VAL A 154 -1.54 16.48 19.46
C VAL A 154 -0.75 17.44 18.57
N ILE A 155 -0.94 18.76 18.70
CA ILE A 155 -0.12 19.75 17.99
C ILE A 155 1.35 19.48 18.29
N GLN A 156 2.06 19.06 17.25
CA GLN A 156 3.51 19.00 17.24
C GLN A 156 4.01 20.42 16.94
N GLY A 157 5.08 20.84 17.61
CA GLY A 157 5.79 22.07 17.24
C GLY A 157 6.38 21.96 15.82
N PRO A 158 6.91 23.05 15.24
CA PRO A 158 7.59 22.97 13.95
C PRO A 158 8.73 21.93 13.97
#